data_AF-A0A8H4BBN9-F1
#
_entry.id   AF-A0A8H4BBN9-F1
#
_cell.length_a   1.000
_cell.length_b   1.000
_cell.length_c   1.000
_cell.angle_alpha   90.00
_cell.angle_beta   90.00
_cell.angle_gamma   90.00
#
_symmetry.space_group_name_H-M   'P 1'
#
loop_
_entity.id
_entity.type
_entity.pdbx_description
1 polymer ?
#
loop_
_entity_poly.entity_id
_entity_poly.type
_entity_poly.pdbx_seq_one_letter_code
_entity_poly.pdbx_strand_id
1 'polypeptide(L)'
;MLLFAARSRPMLNTKVCLQAFKYSTVPKQAAGRFTSNKLISQPIEGHTKDVQKTLVYIGPFAETMRRYKMTASFFGLCGIFAVPALLSTGQAPAMSVALAGFSAVSPAIFVHLYTNGYVTKLIVYDDVKSVEKDRKKPKLIKDKFIGIETVSFWGRFKEETMWLSQLAYKSTPKGITWQQKTGAKHVYTLEREIMEADPYLKALADRVQRREA
;
A
#
# COMPACT_ATOMS: atom_id res chain seq x y z
N MET A 1 31.75 61.78 -22.11
CA MET A 1 31.95 60.32 -22.07
C MET A 1 31.40 59.83 -20.72
N LEU A 2 30.07 59.76 -20.53
CA LEU A 2 29.17 58.62 -20.83
C LEU A 2 29.75 57.28 -20.34
N LEU A 3 29.29 56.78 -19.18
CA LEU A 3 28.28 55.70 -19.02
C LEU A 3 29.02 54.38 -18.62
N PHE A 4 28.62 53.51 -17.69
CA PHE A 4 27.36 53.22 -17.02
C PHE A 4 27.66 52.61 -15.63
N ALA A 5 26.99 53.09 -14.59
CA ALA A 5 26.77 52.32 -13.37
C ALA A 5 25.72 51.24 -13.66
N ALA A 6 26.13 49.97 -13.74
CA ALA A 6 25.20 48.86 -13.87
C ALA A 6 24.80 48.35 -12.48
N ARG A 7 23.80 49.00 -11.91
CA ARG A 7 23.01 48.52 -10.78
C ARG A 7 22.02 47.48 -11.31
N SER A 8 22.38 46.20 -11.34
CA SER A 8 21.43 45.13 -11.64
C SER A 8 20.73 44.68 -10.36
N ARG A 9 19.42 44.94 -10.31
CA ARG A 9 18.48 44.50 -9.28
C ARG A 9 18.35 42.96 -9.29
N PRO A 10 17.93 42.34 -8.18
CA PRO A 10 17.67 40.91 -8.14
C PRO A 10 16.45 40.60 -9.02
N MET A 11 16.61 39.75 -10.03
CA MET A 11 15.47 39.14 -10.71
C MET A 11 14.97 37.95 -9.90
N LEU A 12 14.11 38.25 -8.92
CA LEU A 12 13.03 37.35 -8.55
C LEU A 12 12.09 37.26 -9.75
N ASN A 13 12.21 36.21 -10.55
CA ASN A 13 11.11 35.78 -11.42
C ASN A 13 10.63 34.40 -10.99
N THR A 14 9.83 34.47 -9.95
CA THR A 14 8.99 33.41 -9.41
C THR A 14 7.99 32.98 -10.49
N LYS A 15 8.21 31.81 -11.07
CA LYS A 15 7.12 30.93 -11.50
C LYS A 15 7.41 29.52 -11.04
N VAL A 16 7.55 29.38 -9.72
CA VAL A 16 7.21 28.11 -9.07
C VAL A 16 5.70 27.99 -9.26
N CYS A 17 5.29 27.23 -10.27
CA CYS A 17 3.94 26.71 -10.33
C CYS A 17 3.84 25.68 -9.21
N LEU A 18 3.61 26.19 -7.99
CA LEU A 18 3.02 25.44 -6.90
C LEU A 18 1.64 25.03 -7.43
N GLN A 19 1.61 23.93 -8.18
CA GLN A 19 0.42 23.12 -8.24
C GLN A 19 0.16 22.72 -6.80
N ALA A 20 -0.68 23.51 -6.14
CA ALA A 20 -1.36 23.10 -4.95
C ALA A 20 -2.10 21.83 -5.35
N PHE A 21 -1.46 20.68 -5.10
CA PHE A 21 -2.15 19.42 -5.01
C PHE A 21 -3.24 19.69 -3.98
N LYS A 22 -4.47 19.88 -4.46
CA LYS A 22 -5.66 19.94 -3.63
C LYS A 22 -5.69 18.59 -2.92
N TYR A 23 -5.05 18.52 -1.76
CA TYR A 23 -5.34 17.48 -0.79
C TYR A 23 -6.79 17.71 -0.41
N SER A 24 -7.65 16.90 -1.01
CA SER A 24 -9.02 16.76 -0.54
C SER A 24 -8.93 16.22 0.88
N THR A 25 -9.01 17.11 1.85
CA THR A 25 -9.28 16.82 3.27
C THR A 25 -10.73 16.38 3.48
N VAL A 26 -11.54 16.33 2.41
CA VAL A 26 -12.82 15.64 2.43
C VAL A 26 -12.52 14.15 2.59
N PRO A 27 -13.10 13.44 3.59
CA PRO A 27 -12.99 12.01 3.67
C PRO A 27 -13.50 11.47 2.33
N LYS A 28 -12.60 10.93 1.49
CA LYS A 28 -13.00 10.09 0.38
C LYS A 28 -13.86 9.03 1.03
N GLN A 29 -15.17 9.11 0.78
CA GLN A 29 -16.22 8.28 1.33
C GLN A 29 -15.62 6.95 1.79
N ALA A 30 -15.55 6.74 3.11
CA ALA A 30 -15.42 5.41 3.67
C ALA A 30 -16.40 4.55 2.89
N ALA A 31 -15.88 3.60 2.12
CA ALA A 31 -16.56 2.87 1.04
C ALA A 31 -18.05 2.80 1.33
N GLY A 32 -18.79 3.76 0.74
CA GLY A 32 -20.19 3.97 1.07
C GLY A 32 -20.91 2.66 0.86
N ARG A 33 -21.49 2.11 1.93
CA ARG A 33 -22.36 0.93 1.91
C ARG A 33 -21.89 -0.13 0.90
N PHE A 34 -20.65 -0.61 1.07
CA PHE A 34 -20.08 -1.76 0.36
C PHE A 34 -20.56 -1.88 -1.11
N THR A 35 -19.92 -1.15 -2.02
CA THR A 35 -20.15 -1.35 -3.45
C THR A 35 -19.95 -2.83 -3.77
N SER A 36 -21.05 -3.50 -4.13
CA SER A 36 -21.20 -4.81 -4.77
C SER A 36 -19.89 -5.55 -5.02
N ASN A 37 -19.76 -6.76 -4.46
CA ASN A 37 -18.74 -7.76 -4.81
C ASN A 37 -18.37 -7.66 -6.29
N LYS A 38 -17.22 -7.06 -6.60
CA LYS A 38 -16.76 -6.92 -7.99
C LYS A 38 -16.07 -8.24 -8.34
N LEU A 39 -16.70 -9.04 -9.18
CA LEU A 39 -16.11 -10.25 -9.75
C LEU A 39 -14.85 -9.81 -10.52
N ILE A 40 -13.68 -10.22 -10.05
CA ILE A 40 -12.41 -9.99 -10.77
C ILE A 40 -12.15 -11.26 -11.58
N SER A 41 -12.92 -11.48 -12.63
CA SER A 41 -12.54 -12.40 -13.70
C SER A 41 -11.61 -11.64 -14.63
N GLN A 42 -10.31 -11.58 -14.28
CA GLN A 42 -9.31 -11.26 -15.29
C GLN A 42 -9.03 -12.55 -16.07
N PRO A 43 -9.30 -12.60 -17.39
CA PRO A 43 -8.86 -13.72 -18.20
C PRO A 43 -7.34 -13.63 -18.29
N ILE A 44 -6.65 -14.45 -17.51
CA ILE A 44 -5.22 -14.70 -17.73
C ILE A 44 -5.17 -15.65 -18.93
N GLU A 45 -4.68 -15.15 -20.05
CA GLU A 45 -4.39 -15.96 -21.23
C GLU A 45 -3.52 -17.15 -20.84
N GLY A 46 -4.03 -18.37 -21.11
CA GLY A 46 -3.28 -19.61 -20.96
C GLY A 46 -3.62 -20.42 -19.71
N HIS A 47 -4.57 -21.35 -19.87
CA HIS A 47 -4.77 -22.57 -19.07
C HIS A 47 -4.92 -22.41 -17.54
N THR A 48 -6.16 -22.46 -17.05
CA THR A 48 -6.73 -23.48 -16.15
C THR A 48 -7.89 -22.88 -15.34
N LYS A 49 -9.10 -23.44 -15.51
CA LYS A 49 -10.33 -23.29 -14.71
C LYS A 49 -10.65 -21.86 -14.23
N ASP A 50 -11.80 -21.31 -14.63
CA ASP A 50 -12.36 -20.07 -14.09
C ASP A 50 -12.49 -20.15 -12.55
N VAL A 51 -11.42 -19.81 -11.83
CA VAL A 51 -11.43 -19.80 -10.37
C VAL A 51 -12.07 -18.47 -9.99
N GLN A 52 -13.32 -18.52 -9.56
CA GLN A 52 -14.04 -17.33 -9.16
C GLN A 52 -13.33 -16.67 -7.98
N LYS A 53 -12.96 -15.39 -8.17
CA LYS A 53 -12.33 -14.55 -7.17
C LYS A 53 -13.30 -13.45 -6.77
N THR A 54 -13.60 -13.36 -5.49
CA THR A 54 -14.42 -12.30 -4.92
C THR A 54 -13.56 -11.36 -4.10
N LEU A 55 -13.56 -10.08 -4.45
CA LEU A 55 -12.91 -9.03 -3.67
C LEU A 55 -13.79 -8.66 -2.47
N VAL A 56 -13.29 -8.86 -1.26
CA VAL A 56 -14.06 -8.67 -0.02
C VAL A 56 -13.58 -7.46 0.77
N TYR A 57 -12.29 -7.12 0.69
CA TYR A 57 -11.73 -5.96 1.38
C TYR A 57 -10.86 -5.13 0.45
N ILE A 58 -10.94 -3.82 0.62
CA ILE A 58 -10.07 -2.83 0.00
C ILE A 58 -9.53 -1.94 1.11
N GLY A 59 -8.22 -1.90 1.27
CA GLY A 59 -7.55 -1.00 2.20
C GLY A 59 -7.67 0.44 1.69
N PRO A 60 -8.01 1.42 2.54
CA PRO A 60 -8.30 2.78 2.12
C PRO A 60 -7.03 3.51 1.67
N PHE A 61 -5.86 3.06 2.16
CA PHE A 61 -4.56 3.60 1.78
C PHE A 61 -3.90 2.86 0.61
N ALA A 62 -4.56 1.89 -0.03
CA ALA A 62 -3.92 1.08 -1.08
C ALA A 62 -3.35 1.93 -2.23
N GLU A 63 -4.14 2.89 -2.72
CA GLU A 63 -3.72 3.74 -3.85
C GLU A 63 -2.69 4.79 -3.44
N THR A 64 -2.88 5.43 -2.27
CA THR A 64 -1.94 6.44 -1.76
C THR A 64 -0.60 5.83 -1.42
N MET A 65 -0.59 4.64 -0.82
CA MET A 65 0.62 3.89 -0.48
C MET A 65 1.41 3.48 -1.71
N ARG A 66 0.73 3.05 -2.78
CA ARG A 66 1.38 2.80 -4.07
C ARG A 66 2.05 4.06 -4.61
N ARG A 67 1.34 5.19 -4.62
CA ARG A 67 1.89 6.47 -5.09
C ARG A 67 3.11 6.88 -4.24
N TYR A 68 3.03 6.79 -2.92
CA TYR A 68 4.15 7.12 -2.03
C TYR A 68 5.37 6.23 -2.26
N LYS A 69 5.19 4.91 -2.40
CA LYS A 69 6.31 4.00 -2.71
C LYS A 69 6.94 4.30 -4.07
N MET A 70 6.13 4.53 -5.10
CA MET A 70 6.65 4.90 -6.42
C MET A 70 7.43 6.22 -6.38
N THR A 71 6.85 7.27 -5.79
CA THR A 71 7.51 8.59 -5.67
C THR A 71 8.79 8.50 -4.84
N ALA A 72 8.76 7.82 -3.70
CA ALA A 72 9.95 7.66 -2.85
C ALA A 72 11.05 6.84 -3.56
N SER A 73 10.68 5.79 -4.29
CA SER A 73 11.63 5.03 -5.11
C SER A 73 12.25 5.87 -6.23
N PHE A 74 11.48 6.79 -6.84
CA PHE A 74 11.96 7.70 -7.87
C PHE A 74 12.98 8.70 -7.31
N PHE A 75 12.72 9.28 -6.13
CA PHE A 75 13.70 10.11 -5.44
C PHE A 75 14.97 9.35 -5.07
N GLY A 76 14.84 8.11 -4.60
CA GLY A 76 15.98 7.23 -4.33
C GLY A 76 16.83 6.95 -5.57
N LEU A 77 16.18 6.62 -6.70
CA LEU A 77 16.87 6.43 -7.99
C LEU A 77 17.57 7.71 -8.45
N CYS A 78 16.90 8.86 -8.36
CA CYS A 78 17.51 10.15 -8.69
C CYS A 78 18.76 10.42 -7.84
N GLY A 79 18.71 10.14 -6.54
CA GLY A 79 19.88 10.23 -5.66
C GLY A 79 21.03 9.31 -6.08
N ILE A 80 20.74 8.06 -6.43
CA ILE A 80 21.74 7.08 -6.86
C ILE A 80 22.46 7.53 -8.14
N PHE A 81 21.76 8.17 -9.08
CA PHE A 81 22.38 8.69 -10.31
C PHE A 81 23.05 10.06 -10.11
N ALA A 82 22.49 10.92 -9.26
CA ALA A 82 23.01 12.27 -9.01
C ALA A 82 24.31 12.27 -8.20
N VAL A 83 24.46 11.36 -7.22
CA VAL A 83 25.65 11.29 -6.36
C VAL A 83 26.95 11.05 -7.15
N PRO A 84 27.05 10.04 -8.03
CA PRO A 84 28.23 9.85 -8.87
C PRO A 84 28.50 11.02 -9.82
N ALA A 85 27.45 11.62 -10.39
CA ALA A 85 27.60 12.77 -11.28
C ALA A 85 28.19 13.98 -10.53
N LEU A 86 27.70 14.27 -9.31
CA LEU A 86 28.21 15.37 -8.49
C LEU A 86 29.66 15.12 -8.03
N LEU A 87 30.01 13.87 -7.66
CA LEU A 87 31.39 13.51 -7.34
C LEU A 87 32.31 13.66 -8.56
N SER A 88 31.85 13.30 -9.76
CA SER A 88 32.64 13.44 -10.99
C SER A 88 32.88 14.90 -11.39
N THR A 89 31.98 15.82 -11.07
CA THR A 89 32.18 17.25 -11.37
C THR A 89 33.19 17.92 -10.44
N GLY A 90 33.53 17.31 -9.29
CA GLY A 90 34.48 17.84 -8.32
C GLY A 90 34.09 19.17 -7.66
N GLN A 91 32.88 19.70 -7.94
CA GLN A 91 32.46 21.03 -7.48
C GLN A 91 31.89 21.03 -6.05
N ALA A 92 31.52 19.87 -5.51
CA ALA A 92 30.88 19.76 -4.20
C ALA A 92 31.74 18.94 -3.22
N PRO A 93 31.84 19.35 -1.93
CA PRO A 93 32.52 18.57 -0.91
C PRO A 93 31.91 17.16 -0.81
N ALA A 94 32.76 16.12 -0.82
CA ALA A 94 32.32 14.71 -0.81
C ALA A 94 31.33 14.39 0.32
N MET A 95 31.53 14.99 1.50
CA MET A 95 30.62 14.85 2.66
C MET A 95 29.21 15.41 2.38
N SER A 96 29.10 16.52 1.66
CA SER A 96 27.80 17.12 1.30
C SER A 96 27.06 16.25 0.29
N VAL A 97 27.78 15.70 -0.70
CA VAL A 97 27.20 14.81 -1.70
C VAL A 97 26.73 13.49 -1.07
N ALA A 98 27.51 12.93 -0.13
CA ALA A 98 27.12 11.74 0.61
C ALA A 98 25.83 11.97 1.41
N LEU A 99 25.75 13.08 2.16
CA LEU A 99 24.54 13.44 2.92
C LEU A 99 23.32 13.64 2.02
N ALA A 100 23.50 14.31 0.87
CA ALA A 100 22.45 14.45 -0.13
C ALA A 100 21.96 13.09 -0.64
N GLY A 101 22.89 12.17 -0.92
CA GLY A 101 22.57 10.78 -1.29
C GLY A 101 21.75 10.05 -0.23
N PHE A 102 22.16 10.10 1.04
CA PHE A 102 21.39 9.50 2.14
C PHE A 102 20.00 10.12 2.27
N SER A 103 19.89 11.44 2.14
CA SER A 103 18.60 12.14 2.22
C SER A 103 17.64 11.75 1.09
N ALA A 104 18.16 11.43 -0.11
CA ALA A 104 17.35 11.02 -1.24
C ALA A 104 16.76 9.60 -1.08
N VAL A 105 17.49 8.70 -0.39
CA VAL A 105 17.05 7.32 -0.16
C VAL A 105 16.20 7.18 1.12
N SER A 106 16.37 8.08 2.09
CA SER A 106 15.69 8.03 3.39
C SER A 106 14.16 7.93 3.29
N PRO A 107 13.45 8.72 2.44
CA PRO A 107 12.00 8.57 2.26
C PRO A 107 11.57 7.19 1.78
N ALA A 108 12.35 6.55 0.89
CA ALA A 108 12.02 5.23 0.35
C ALA A 108 12.08 4.15 1.44
N ILE A 109 13.14 4.19 2.26
CA ILE A 109 13.31 3.28 3.39
C ILE A 109 12.21 3.50 4.43
N PHE A 110 11.97 4.76 4.83
CA PHE A 110 10.97 5.10 5.83
C PHE A 110 9.57 4.66 5.42
N VAL A 111 9.15 5.01 4.19
CA VAL A 111 7.85 4.60 3.67
C VAL A 111 7.76 3.08 3.63
N HIS A 112 8.79 2.40 3.13
CA HIS A 112 8.76 0.94 3.06
C HIS A 112 8.60 0.28 4.42
N LEU A 113 9.38 0.69 5.43
CA LEU A 113 9.30 0.14 6.79
C LEU A 113 7.94 0.40 7.43
N TYR A 114 7.41 1.61 7.29
CA TYR A 114 6.12 1.96 7.88
C TYR A 114 4.95 1.23 7.22
N THR A 115 5.04 0.99 5.92
CA THR A 115 3.97 0.39 5.12
C THR A 115 4.18 -1.10 4.87
N ASN A 116 5.19 -1.70 5.50
CA ASN A 116 5.48 -3.11 5.33
C ASN A 116 4.33 -3.94 5.92
N GLY A 117 3.84 -4.91 5.15
CA GLY A 117 2.75 -5.78 5.60
C GLY A 117 1.36 -5.14 5.60
N TYR A 118 1.18 -3.90 5.16
CA TYR A 118 -0.18 -3.35 5.01
C TYR A 118 -0.93 -4.05 3.88
N VAL A 119 -2.13 -4.54 4.19
CA VAL A 119 -2.98 -5.24 3.23
C VAL A 119 -3.73 -4.22 2.38
N THR A 120 -3.57 -4.30 1.06
CA THR A 120 -4.29 -3.45 0.11
C THR A 120 -5.61 -4.06 -0.33
N LYS A 121 -5.66 -5.38 -0.48
CA LYS A 121 -6.89 -6.11 -0.84
C LYS A 121 -6.92 -7.47 -0.16
N LEU A 122 -8.12 -7.90 0.20
CA LEU A 122 -8.39 -9.29 0.55
C LEU A 122 -9.32 -9.88 -0.49
N ILE A 123 -8.86 -10.95 -1.11
CA ILE A 123 -9.58 -11.71 -2.12
C ILE A 123 -9.93 -13.05 -1.49
N VAL A 124 -11.17 -13.49 -1.68
CA VAL A 124 -11.59 -14.84 -1.30
C VAL A 124 -11.82 -15.62 -2.59
N TYR A 125 -11.23 -16.80 -2.66
CA TYR A 125 -11.35 -17.71 -3.80
C TYR A 125 -12.64 -18.50 -3.70
N ASP A 126 -13.75 -17.79 -3.83
CA ASP A 126 -15.11 -18.31 -3.78
C ASP A 126 -16.03 -17.49 -4.70
N ASP A 127 -17.11 -18.14 -5.12
CA ASP A 127 -18.20 -17.51 -5.86
C ASP A 127 -18.84 -16.35 -5.09
N VAL A 128 -19.22 -15.28 -5.79
CA VAL A 128 -19.91 -14.13 -5.20
C VAL A 128 -21.18 -14.56 -4.45
N LYS A 129 -21.91 -15.54 -5.00
CA LYS A 129 -23.14 -16.08 -4.39
C LYS A 129 -22.88 -16.80 -3.07
N SER A 130 -21.73 -17.45 -2.89
CA SER A 130 -21.39 -18.12 -1.63
C SER A 130 -20.97 -17.09 -0.59
N VAL A 131 -20.18 -16.08 -0.98
CA VAL A 131 -19.79 -14.96 -0.11
C VAL A 131 -21.02 -14.19 0.39
N GLU A 132 -22.01 -13.94 -0.47
CA GLU A 132 -23.26 -13.28 -0.06
C GLU A 132 -24.12 -14.13 0.90
N LYS A 133 -24.17 -15.44 0.69
CA LYS A 133 -24.84 -16.37 1.62
C LYS A 133 -24.14 -16.34 2.99
N ASP A 134 -22.81 -16.38 2.98
CA ASP A 134 -21.98 -16.32 4.17
C ASP A 134 -22.13 -14.97 4.89
N ARG A 135 -22.29 -13.86 4.14
CA ARG A 135 -22.57 -12.53 4.70
C ARG A 135 -23.93 -12.45 5.40
N LYS A 136 -24.93 -13.19 4.93
CA LYS A 136 -26.24 -13.33 5.60
C LYS A 136 -26.15 -14.24 6.84
N LYS A 137 -25.23 -15.20 6.87
CA LYS A 137 -25.03 -16.15 7.97
C LYS A 137 -23.56 -16.21 8.44
N PRO A 138 -23.03 -15.11 9.02
CA PRO A 138 -21.60 -14.97 9.31
C PRO A 138 -21.06 -15.99 10.32
N LYS A 139 -21.91 -16.51 11.23
CA LYS A 139 -21.50 -17.47 12.27
C LYS A 139 -21.09 -18.86 11.73
N LEU A 140 -21.39 -19.17 10.47
CA LEU A 140 -21.18 -20.48 9.85
C LEU A 140 -20.04 -20.52 8.82
N ILE A 141 -19.26 -19.43 8.69
CA ILE A 141 -18.16 -19.35 7.71
C ILE A 141 -17.15 -20.47 8.00
N LYS A 142 -16.90 -21.33 7.01
CA LYS A 142 -15.88 -22.40 7.04
C LYS A 142 -14.48 -21.87 6.76
N ASP A 143 -13.48 -22.75 6.72
CA ASP A 143 -12.13 -22.35 6.35
C ASP A 143 -12.12 -21.96 4.87
N LYS A 144 -11.46 -20.86 4.53
CA LYS A 144 -11.49 -20.26 3.21
C LYS A 144 -10.09 -20.10 2.65
N PHE A 145 -9.96 -20.28 1.34
CA PHE A 145 -8.75 -19.97 0.62
C PHE A 145 -8.79 -18.48 0.24
N ILE A 146 -7.78 -17.74 0.68
CA ILE A 146 -7.73 -16.27 0.57
C ILE A 146 -6.46 -15.83 -0.15
N GLY A 147 -6.56 -14.73 -0.88
CA GLY A 147 -5.45 -13.97 -1.45
C GLY A 147 -5.30 -12.64 -0.70
N ILE A 148 -4.12 -12.40 -0.16
CA ILE A 148 -3.77 -11.15 0.52
C ILE A 148 -2.86 -10.34 -0.42
N GLU A 149 -3.34 -9.19 -0.87
CA GLU A 149 -2.54 -8.27 -1.68
C GLU A 149 -1.77 -7.30 -0.78
N THR A 150 -0.47 -7.19 -0.99
CA THR A 150 0.42 -6.21 -0.34
C THR A 150 1.19 -5.43 -1.40
N VAL A 151 1.83 -4.33 -1.00
CA VAL A 151 2.66 -3.53 -1.91
C VAL A 151 4.14 -3.79 -1.63
N SER A 152 4.87 -4.24 -2.65
CA SER A 152 6.33 -4.38 -2.65
C SER A 152 7.05 -3.04 -2.49
N PHE A 153 8.37 -3.06 -2.27
CA PHE A 153 9.22 -1.86 -2.18
C PHE A 153 9.04 -0.91 -3.39
N TRP A 154 8.94 -1.47 -4.60
CA TRP A 154 8.84 -0.73 -5.85
C TRP A 154 7.42 -0.27 -6.21
N GLY A 155 6.46 -0.40 -5.27
CA GLY A 155 5.08 -0.05 -5.56
C GLY A 155 4.30 -1.07 -6.40
N ARG A 156 4.87 -2.25 -6.68
CA ARG A 156 4.16 -3.35 -7.35
C ARG A 156 3.27 -4.08 -6.34
N PHE A 157 2.07 -4.45 -6.75
CA PHE A 157 1.19 -5.31 -5.96
C PHE A 157 1.69 -6.75 -5.99
N LYS A 158 1.69 -7.40 -4.84
CA LYS A 158 2.03 -8.82 -4.66
C LYS A 158 0.87 -9.49 -3.95
N GLU A 159 0.26 -10.47 -4.60
CA GLU A 159 -0.78 -11.32 -4.02
C GLU A 159 -0.13 -12.57 -3.42
N GLU A 160 -0.43 -12.86 -2.16
CA GLU A 160 -0.04 -14.10 -1.49
C GLU A 160 -1.29 -14.90 -1.15
N THR A 161 -1.36 -16.13 -1.64
CA THR A 161 -2.52 -17.01 -1.46
C THR A 161 -2.28 -18.03 -0.36
N MET A 162 -3.22 -18.17 0.56
CA MET A 162 -3.11 -19.10 1.69
C MET A 162 -4.47 -19.48 2.24
N TRP A 163 -4.50 -20.53 3.06
CA TRP A 163 -5.69 -20.84 3.85
C TRP A 163 -5.80 -19.90 5.04
N LEU A 164 -7.02 -19.49 5.39
CA LEU A 164 -7.26 -18.67 6.58
C LEU A 164 -6.74 -19.35 7.86
N SER A 165 -6.75 -20.68 7.91
CA SER A 165 -6.17 -21.49 8.98
C SER A 165 -4.66 -21.38 9.17
N GLN A 166 -3.92 -20.93 8.15
CA GLN A 166 -2.47 -20.70 8.22
C GLN A 166 -2.12 -19.35 8.87
N LEU A 167 -3.13 -18.56 9.23
CA LEU A 167 -2.94 -17.27 9.88
C LEU A 167 -3.11 -17.35 11.40
N ALA A 168 -2.35 -16.50 12.06
CA ALA A 168 -2.36 -16.21 13.46
C ALA A 168 -2.96 -14.82 13.69
N TYR A 169 -3.78 -14.64 14.72
CA TYR A 169 -4.42 -13.39 15.07
C TYR A 169 -3.63 -12.65 16.14
N LYS A 170 -3.29 -11.41 15.86
CA LYS A 170 -2.71 -10.50 16.85
C LYS A 170 -3.53 -9.22 16.86
N SER A 171 -4.21 -8.96 17.98
CA SER A 171 -4.98 -7.73 18.14
C SER A 171 -4.05 -6.58 18.50
N THR A 172 -4.15 -5.47 17.78
CA THR A 172 -3.59 -4.17 18.20
C THR A 172 -4.73 -3.16 18.32
N PRO A 173 -4.59 -2.10 19.13
CA PRO A 173 -5.68 -1.13 19.32
C PRO A 173 -6.10 -0.45 18.01
N LYS A 174 -5.18 -0.26 17.06
CA LYS A 174 -5.43 0.44 15.78
C LYS A 174 -5.76 -0.49 14.61
N GLY A 175 -5.43 -1.77 14.69
CA GLY A 175 -5.55 -2.68 13.56
C GLY A 175 -5.64 -4.16 13.94
N ILE A 176 -6.16 -4.95 13.01
CA ILE A 176 -6.12 -6.40 13.09
C ILE A 176 -4.86 -6.87 12.37
N THR A 177 -3.98 -7.52 13.10
CA THR A 177 -2.74 -8.04 12.53
C THR A 177 -2.86 -9.55 12.36
N TRP A 178 -2.67 -10.04 11.15
CA TRP A 178 -2.56 -11.47 10.87
C TRP A 178 -1.10 -11.84 10.63
N GLN A 179 -0.61 -12.87 11.30
CA GLN A 179 0.75 -13.37 11.12
C GLN A 179 0.71 -14.75 10.48
N GLN A 180 1.56 -15.02 9.49
CA GLN A 180 1.62 -16.35 8.91
C GLN A 180 2.27 -17.35 9.90
N LYS A 181 1.59 -18.47 10.18
CA LYS A 181 2.07 -19.53 11.08
C LYS A 181 3.13 -20.41 10.41
N THR A 182 2.96 -20.68 9.12
CA THR A 182 3.80 -21.60 8.34
C THR A 182 4.68 -20.84 7.36
N GLY A 183 6.00 -21.04 7.43
CA GLY A 183 6.97 -20.44 6.51
C GLY A 183 7.61 -19.15 7.05
N ALA A 184 7.86 -18.19 6.14
CA ALA A 184 8.41 -16.89 6.52
C ALA A 184 7.37 -16.14 7.38
N LYS A 185 7.81 -15.55 8.51
CA LYS A 185 6.96 -14.80 9.43
C LYS A 185 6.54 -13.46 8.81
N HIS A 186 5.64 -13.50 7.83
CA HIS A 186 5.00 -12.32 7.28
C HIS A 186 3.88 -11.84 8.19
N VAL A 187 3.81 -10.52 8.34
CA VAL A 187 2.83 -9.83 9.17
C VAL A 187 1.95 -9.00 8.25
N TYR A 188 0.64 -9.19 8.34
CA TYR A 188 -0.39 -8.54 7.55
C TYR A 188 -1.22 -7.65 8.44
N THR A 189 -1.26 -6.35 8.15
CA THR A 189 -2.03 -5.38 8.93
C THR A 189 -3.26 -4.95 8.15
N LEU A 190 -4.42 -5.17 8.76
CA LEU A 190 -5.74 -4.80 8.27
C LEU A 190 -6.33 -3.72 9.18
N GLU A 191 -7.14 -2.85 8.62
CA GLU A 191 -7.79 -1.80 9.39
C GLU A 191 -8.97 -2.33 10.20
N ARG A 192 -8.94 -2.05 11.50
CA ARG A 192 -9.97 -2.50 12.44
C ARG A 192 -11.35 -1.96 12.06
N GLU A 193 -11.46 -0.67 11.74
CA GLU A 193 -12.73 -0.02 11.43
C GLU A 193 -13.45 -0.68 10.25
N ILE A 194 -12.71 -1.02 9.18
CA ILE A 194 -13.29 -1.65 7.98
C ILE A 194 -13.64 -3.12 8.26
N MET A 195 -12.75 -3.83 8.98
CA MET A 195 -12.98 -5.23 9.35
C MET A 195 -14.19 -5.39 10.27
N GLU A 196 -14.41 -4.46 11.19
CA GLU A 196 -15.54 -4.48 12.11
C GLU A 196 -16.84 -3.96 11.47
N ALA A 197 -16.75 -3.08 10.47
CA ALA A 197 -17.92 -2.52 9.76
C ALA A 197 -18.64 -3.53 8.87
N ASP A 198 -17.93 -4.52 8.28
CA ASP A 198 -18.55 -5.59 7.49
C ASP A 198 -18.75 -6.87 8.32
N PRO A 199 -20.01 -7.34 8.52
CA PRO A 199 -20.29 -8.58 9.25
C PRO A 199 -19.53 -9.81 8.73
N TYR A 200 -19.25 -9.86 7.42
CA TYR A 200 -18.50 -10.97 6.83
C TYR A 200 -17.01 -10.92 7.20
N LEU A 201 -16.37 -9.75 7.05
CA LEU A 201 -14.97 -9.56 7.43
C LEU A 201 -14.75 -9.76 8.94
N LYS A 202 -15.68 -9.28 9.76
CA LYS A 202 -15.65 -9.50 11.21
C LYS A 202 -15.67 -10.98 11.54
N ALA A 203 -16.54 -11.76 10.89
CA ALA A 203 -16.61 -13.20 11.12
C ALA A 203 -15.38 -13.96 10.61
N LEU A 204 -14.72 -13.49 9.55
CA LEU A 204 -13.41 -14.01 9.15
C LEU A 204 -12.35 -13.74 10.23
N ALA A 205 -12.28 -12.51 10.76
CA ALA A 205 -11.35 -12.17 11.83
C ALA A 205 -11.61 -12.98 13.11
N ASP A 206 -12.87 -13.09 13.54
CA ASP A 206 -13.28 -13.88 14.70
C ASP A 206 -12.89 -15.36 14.54
N ARG A 207 -12.95 -15.90 13.31
CA ARG A 207 -12.55 -17.29 13.02
C ARG A 207 -11.05 -17.49 13.16
N VAL A 208 -10.22 -16.54 12.69
CA VAL A 208 -8.77 -16.60 12.90
C VAL A 208 -8.46 -16.53 14.40
N GLN A 209 -9.13 -15.64 15.14
CA GLN A 209 -8.97 -15.48 16.58
C GLN A 209 -9.35 -16.75 17.36
N ARG A 210 -10.51 -17.36 17.07
CA ARG A 210 -10.99 -18.57 17.76
C ARG A 210 -10.13 -19.82 17.53
N ARG A 211 -9.30 -19.84 16.49
CA ARG A 211 -8.37 -20.95 16.24
C ARG A 211 -7.05 -20.82 16.98
N GLU A 212 -6.82 -19.70 17.66
CA GLU A 212 -5.63 -19.50 18.49
C GLU A 212 -5.88 -19.59 19.97
N ALA A 213 -7.13 -19.36 20.40
CA ALA A 213 -7.59 -19.69 21.75
C ALA A 213 -7.81 -21.20 21.88
#